data_AF-A0A7C4ATA9-F1
#
_entry.id   AF-A0A7C4ATA9-F1
#
_cell.length_a   1.000
_cell.length_b   1.000
_cell.length_c   1.000
_cell.angle_alpha   90.00
_cell.angle_beta   90.00
_cell.angle_gamma   90.00
#
_symmetry.space_group_name_H-M   'P 1'
#
loop_
_entity.id
_entity.type
_entity.pdbx_description
1 polymer ?
#
loop_
_entity_poly.entity_id
_entity_poly.type
_entity_poly.pdbx_seq_one_letter_code
_entity_poly.pdbx_strand_id
1 'polypeptide(L)' 'KCDYCKDRVDEGLEPACVTGCTTAALKWVTPQQSTEIRRDRFAKAMTKGSSEG' A
#
# COMPACT_ATOMS: atom_id res chain seq x y z
N LYS A 1 -13.06 3.23 -16.10
CA LYS A 1 -12.22 3.83 -15.03
C LYS A 1 -12.47 3.07 -13.73
N CYS A 2 -11.52 3.09 -12.80
CA CYS A 2 -11.73 2.56 -11.46
C CYS A 2 -12.39 3.64 -10.58
N ASP A 3 -13.36 3.25 -9.76
CA ASP A 3 -14.11 4.14 -8.86
C ASP A 3 -13.88 3.82 -7.36
N TYR A 4 -12.81 3.07 -7.05
CA TYR A 4 -12.37 2.71 -5.70
C TYR A 4 -13.39 1.96 -4.82
N CYS A 5 -14.42 1.35 -5.43
CA CYS A 5 -15.52 0.72 -4.68
C CYS A 5 -16.09 1.68 -3.62
N LYS A 6 -16.38 2.92 -4.02
CA LYS A 6 -16.80 4.00 -3.12
C LYS A 6 -17.93 3.57 -2.17
N ASP A 7 -18.92 2.85 -2.68
CA ASP A 7 -20.01 2.23 -1.92
C ASP A 7 -19.51 1.40 -0.73
N ARG A 8 -18.58 0.47 -1.00
CA ARG A 8 -17.95 -0.36 0.05
C ARG A 8 -17.12 0.48 1.02
N VAL A 9 -16.34 1.42 0.51
CA VAL A 9 -15.47 2.26 1.33
C VAL A 9 -16.27 3.16 2.26
N ASP A 10 -17.40 3.70 1.79
CA ASP A 10 -18.32 4.51 2.60
C ASP A 10 -18.97 3.66 3.73
N GLU A 11 -19.15 2.35 3.52
CA GLU A 11 -19.57 1.39 4.55
C GLU A 11 -18.42 0.93 5.48
N GLY A 12 -17.19 1.43 5.28
CA GLY A 12 -16.01 1.04 6.05
C GLY A 12 -15.39 -0.29 5.62
N LEU A 13 -15.78 -0.82 4.47
CA LEU A 13 -15.21 -2.03 3.89
C LEU A 13 -14.04 -1.70 2.96
N GLU A 14 -13.13 -2.65 2.80
CA GLU A 14 -12.07 -2.54 1.80
C GLU A 14 -12.59 -2.73 0.36
N PRO A 15 -11.89 -2.17 -0.65
CA PRO A 15 -12.23 -2.38 -2.05
C PRO A 15 -12.16 -3.85 -2.44
N ALA A 16 -13.04 -4.27 -3.35
CA ALA A 16 -13.16 -5.67 -3.75
C ALA A 16 -11.85 -6.27 -4.29
N CYS A 17 -11.03 -5.48 -4.99
CA CYS A 17 -9.72 -5.94 -5.49
C CYS A 17 -8.70 -6.20 -4.39
N VAL A 18 -8.76 -5.46 -3.27
CA VAL A 18 -7.88 -5.66 -2.11
C VAL A 18 -8.35 -6.89 -1.34
N THR A 19 -9.65 -6.98 -1.04
CA THR A 19 -10.24 -8.13 -0.32
C THR A 19 -10.08 -9.44 -1.10
N GLY A 20 -10.21 -9.41 -2.43
CA GLY A 20 -10.05 -10.59 -3.28
C GLY A 20 -8.60 -10.98 -3.60
N CYS A 21 -7.61 -10.22 -3.10
CA CYS A 21 -6.20 -10.46 -3.42
C CYS A 21 -5.66 -11.66 -2.63
N THR A 22 -5.63 -12.84 -3.23
CA THR A 22 -5.12 -14.07 -2.61
C THR A 22 -3.62 -14.04 -2.30
N THR A 23 -2.84 -13.22 -3.00
CA THR A 23 -1.40 -13.08 -2.82
C THR A 23 -1.01 -11.96 -1.84
N ALA A 24 -1.97 -11.21 -1.32
CA ALA A 24 -1.74 -10.02 -0.47
C ALA A 24 -0.81 -8.96 -1.10
N ALA A 25 -0.76 -8.88 -2.44
CA ALA A 25 0.02 -7.89 -3.16
C ALA A 25 -0.58 -6.47 -3.10
N LEU A 26 -1.90 -6.37 -2.92
CA LEU A 26 -2.62 -5.11 -2.83
C LEU A 26 -2.94 -4.79 -1.37
N LYS A 27 -2.83 -3.50 -1.00
CA LYS A 27 -3.16 -3.02 0.34
C LYS A 27 -3.95 -1.71 0.26
N TRP A 28 -5.08 -1.66 0.96
CA TRP A 28 -5.82 -0.42 1.16
C TRP A 28 -5.16 0.37 2.29
N VAL A 29 -4.62 1.56 1.99
CA VAL A 29 -3.92 2.41 2.96
C VAL A 29 -4.34 3.86 2.81
N THR A 30 -4.27 4.60 3.90
CA THR A 30 -4.45 6.06 3.89
C THR A 30 -3.27 6.76 3.21
N PRO A 31 -3.45 8.02 2.73
CA PRO A 31 -2.36 8.80 2.17
C PRO A 31 -1.16 8.95 3.12
N GLN A 32 -1.42 9.11 4.41
CA GLN A 32 -0.42 9.21 5.49
C GLN A 32 0.39 7.92 5.58
N GLN A 33 -0.28 6.77 5.71
CA GLN A 33 0.38 5.46 5.72
C GLN A 33 1.18 5.21 4.44
N SER A 34 0.67 5.64 3.28
CA SER A 34 1.38 5.50 2.01
C SER A 34 2.71 6.27 2.01
N THR A 35 2.75 7.44 2.67
CA THR A 35 3.94 8.26 2.81
C THR A 35 4.95 7.62 3.77
N GLU A 36 4.47 7.11 4.90
CA GLU A 36 5.29 6.39 5.88
C GLU A 36 5.95 5.15 5.25
N ILE A 37 5.18 4.33 4.53
CA ILE A 37 5.69 3.13 3.84
C ILE A 37 6.78 3.50 2.83
N ARG A 38 6.58 4.56 2.04
CA ARG A 38 7.59 5.01 1.07
C ARG A 38 8.86 5.50 1.76
N ARG A 39 8.73 6.28 2.83
CA ARG A 39 9.86 6.80 3.61
C ARG A 39 10.66 5.68 4.26
N ASP A 40 9.98 4.72 4.89
CA ASP A 40 10.62 3.55 5.49
C ASP A 40 11.36 2.71 4.45
N ARG A 41 10.73 2.42 3.31
CA ARG A 41 11.38 1.70 2.21
C ARG A 41 12.61 2.46 1.68
N PHE A 42 12.50 3.78 1.55
CA PHE A 42 13.60 4.62 1.10
C PHE A 42 14.75 4.62 2.11
N ALA A 43 14.47 4.81 3.40
CA ALA A 43 15.49 4.76 4.46
C ALA A 43 16.21 3.40 4.48
N LYS A 44 15.47 2.29 4.39
CA LYS A 44 16.03 0.93 4.29
C LYS A 44 16.89 0.75 3.04
N ALA A 45 16.50 1.31 1.91
CA ALA A 45 17.29 1.25 0.68
C ALA A 45 18.59 2.06 0.81
N MET A 46 18.55 3.24 1.44
CA MET A 46 19.74 4.06 1.69
C MET A 46 20.75 3.35 2.61
N THR A 47 20.28 2.66 3.65
CA THR A 47 21.17 1.89 4.55
C THR A 47 21.81 0.69 3.83
N LYS A 48 21.13 0.06 2.87
CA LYS A 48 21.65 -1.10 2.12
C LYS A 48 22.58 -0.72 0.97
N GLY A 49 22.70 0.56 0.61
CA GLY A 49 23.52 1.05 -0.51
C GLY A 49 25.03 1.13 -0.24
N SER A 50 25.57 0.49 0.81
CA SER A 50 27.00 0.54 1.17
C SER A 50 27.68 -0.82 1.32
N SER A 51 27.03 -1.92 0.91
CA SER A 51 27.63 -3.26 1.01
C SER A 51 27.24 -4.19 -0.14
N GLU A 52 27.35 -3.73 -1.38
CA GLU A 52 27.49 -4.63 -2.53
C GLU A 52 28.65 -4.07 -3.36
N GLY A 53 29.85 -4.59 -3.07
CA GLY A 53 31.07 -4.43 -3.87
C GLY A 53 31.34 -5.69 -4.66
#